data_AF-A0A150WRU5-F1
#
_entry.id   AF-A0A150WRU5-F1
#
_cell.length_a   1.000
_cell.length_b   1.000
_cell.length_c   1.000
_cell.angle_alpha   90.00
_cell.angle_beta   90.00
_cell.angle_gamma   90.00
#
_symmetry.space_group_name_H-M   'P 1'
#
loop_
_entity.id
_entity.type
_entity.pdbx_description
1 polymer ?
#
loop_
_entity_poly.entity_id
_entity_poly.type
_entity_poly.pdbx_seq_one_letter_code
_entity_poly.pdbx_strand_id
1 'polypeptide(L)'
;MKKLILGLVISLMASQTFAAAREFRVLTGHTKGGLALAWGLKGQAIDFEKMDKKSHDEQWDFFFKNEKNAENYLVDLKTMQILAVVREGSEDSLQGTIAEFSEMINTNHNDLRLVYDENSKIGVTAGYAKWFGGLETIFALKENAYGQNEVIGSCNQDCENTIIMPAMKAQMTKEQIKDFESYDAQNSFYEVTTDKKTGRIFWKVTITSETPKSDKGTSYSGLMTLTFEGGKFKAVFGKVVKNKN
;
A
#
# COMPACT_ATOMS: atom_id res chain seq x y z
N MET A 1 -30.04 18.58 52.60
CA MET A 1 -29.68 19.27 51.34
C MET A 1 -28.26 19.86 51.41
N LYS A 2 -27.20 19.02 51.51
CA LYS A 2 -25.79 19.46 51.49
C LYS A 2 -24.84 18.35 50.99
N LYS A 3 -25.27 17.55 50.02
CA LYS A 3 -24.45 16.47 49.41
C LYS A 3 -24.70 16.34 47.90
N LEU A 4 -24.84 17.45 47.18
CA LEU A 4 -25.19 17.44 45.75
C LEU A 4 -24.44 18.51 44.92
N ILE A 5 -23.26 18.94 45.37
CA ILE A 5 -22.44 19.95 44.66
C ILE A 5 -21.00 19.45 44.40
N LEU A 6 -20.65 18.21 44.76
CA LEU A 6 -19.32 17.66 44.50
C LEU A 6 -19.26 16.70 43.28
N GLY A 7 -20.39 16.46 42.62
CA GLY A 7 -20.47 15.61 41.42
C GLY A 7 -20.43 16.36 40.09
N LEU A 8 -20.45 17.71 40.09
CA LEU A 8 -20.63 18.52 38.88
C LEU A 8 -19.37 19.26 38.41
N VAL A 9 -18.24 19.11 39.11
CA VAL A 9 -16.97 19.74 38.72
C VAL A 9 -16.01 18.75 38.04
N ILE A 10 -16.28 17.44 38.12
CA ILE A 10 -15.45 16.40 37.47
C ILE A 10 -15.97 16.05 36.05
N SER A 11 -17.19 16.45 35.68
CA SER A 11 -17.75 16.21 34.34
C SER A 11 -17.37 17.27 33.29
N LEU A 12 -16.54 18.26 33.65
CA LEU A 12 -16.15 19.38 32.77
C LEU A 12 -14.67 19.36 32.33
N MET A 13 -13.91 18.31 32.69
CA MET A 13 -12.50 18.16 32.25
C MET A 13 -12.27 16.99 31.28
N ALA A 14 -13.33 16.34 30.79
CA ALA A 14 -13.22 15.26 29.80
C ALA A 14 -13.31 15.75 28.33
N SER A 15 -13.36 17.07 28.10
CA SER A 15 -13.47 17.67 26.76
C SER A 15 -12.26 18.50 26.33
N GLN A 16 -11.15 18.45 27.08
CA GLN A 16 -9.84 18.76 26.51
C GLN A 16 -9.33 17.52 25.80
N THR A 17 -9.86 17.30 24.59
CA THR A 17 -9.23 16.46 23.57
C THR A 17 -7.79 16.93 23.41
N PHE A 18 -6.82 16.22 23.99
CA PHE A 18 -5.46 16.26 23.50
C PHE A 18 -5.44 15.55 22.14
N ALA A 19 -5.99 16.19 21.12
CA ALA A 19 -5.57 15.94 19.75
C ALA A 19 -4.17 16.56 19.63
N ALA A 20 -3.18 15.85 20.14
CA ALA A 20 -1.80 16.30 20.06
C ALA A 20 -1.40 16.27 18.58
N ALA A 21 -0.73 17.34 18.14
CA ALA A 21 -0.08 17.35 16.83
C ALA A 21 0.78 16.09 16.71
N ARG A 22 0.57 15.32 15.63
CA ARG A 22 1.24 14.03 15.42
C ARG A 22 1.94 14.01 14.07
N GLU A 23 2.93 13.14 13.91
CA GLU A 23 3.75 13.09 12.70
C GLU A 23 2.98 12.51 11.50
N PHE A 24 2.02 11.62 11.76
CA PHE A 24 1.25 10.96 10.72
C PHE A 24 -0.20 10.69 11.13
N ARG A 25 -1.05 10.50 10.13
CA ARG A 25 -2.41 9.96 10.25
C ARG A 25 -2.51 8.67 9.44
N VAL A 26 -3.06 7.64 10.06
CA VAL A 26 -3.37 6.37 9.39
C VAL A 26 -4.47 6.60 8.36
N LEU A 27 -4.26 6.11 7.14
CA LEU A 27 -5.25 6.12 6.08
C LEU A 27 -6.37 5.11 6.41
N THR A 28 -7.59 5.61 6.49
CA THR A 28 -8.77 4.81 6.82
C THR A 28 -8.96 3.65 5.83
N GLY A 29 -9.20 2.43 6.33
CA GLY A 29 -9.48 1.24 5.50
C GLY A 29 -8.25 0.52 4.93
N HIS A 30 -7.05 1.11 5.07
CA HIS A 30 -5.82 0.57 4.49
C HIS A 30 -4.95 -0.13 5.56
N THR A 31 -5.54 -1.12 6.23
CA THR A 31 -4.88 -1.88 7.32
C THR A 31 -4.84 -3.37 7.03
N LYS A 32 -3.73 -4.04 7.36
CA LYS A 32 -3.59 -5.49 7.21
C LYS A 32 -2.56 -6.03 8.18
N GLY A 33 -2.93 -7.08 8.94
CA GLY A 33 -1.97 -7.81 9.78
C GLY A 33 -1.25 -6.94 10.83
N GLY A 34 -1.92 -5.92 11.38
CA GLY A 34 -1.33 -4.99 12.34
C GLY A 34 -0.50 -3.86 11.72
N LEU A 35 -0.47 -3.76 10.39
CA LEU A 35 0.16 -2.68 9.64
C LEU A 35 -0.89 -1.73 9.06
N ALA A 36 -0.49 -0.49 8.79
CA ALA A 36 -1.30 0.47 8.06
C ALA A 36 -0.47 1.34 7.12
N LEU A 37 -1.13 1.86 6.09
CA LEU A 37 -0.61 3.03 5.38
C LEU A 37 -1.00 4.26 6.17
N ALA A 38 -0.10 5.24 6.19
CA ALA A 38 -0.32 6.52 6.82
C ALA A 38 0.27 7.61 5.94
N TRP A 39 -0.06 8.86 6.23
CA TRP A 39 0.54 10.02 5.59
C TRP A 39 0.90 11.07 6.63
N GLY A 40 1.85 11.93 6.27
CA GLY A 40 2.23 13.08 7.09
C GLY A 40 3.07 14.08 6.31
N LEU A 41 3.63 15.05 7.03
CA LEU A 41 4.58 16.00 6.48
C LEU A 41 5.96 15.74 7.09
N LYS A 42 6.97 15.59 6.24
CA LYS A 42 8.35 15.28 6.64
C LYS A 42 8.83 16.22 7.75
N GLY A 43 9.10 15.65 8.92
CA GLY A 43 9.63 16.38 10.08
C GLY A 43 8.66 17.38 10.70
N GLN A 44 7.36 17.29 10.43
CA GLN A 44 6.34 18.18 10.98
C GLN A 44 5.24 17.39 11.70
N ALA A 45 4.82 17.90 12.85
CA ALA A 45 3.64 17.42 13.55
C ALA A 45 2.41 18.24 13.12
N ILE A 46 1.33 17.56 12.74
CA ILE A 46 0.09 18.16 12.28
C ILE A 46 -1.00 17.87 13.31
N ASP A 47 -1.75 18.90 13.68
CA ASP A 47 -3.03 18.74 14.38
C ASP A 47 -4.09 18.40 13.33
N PHE A 48 -4.27 17.10 13.09
CA PHE A 48 -5.14 16.65 12.03
C PHE A 48 -6.63 16.86 12.36
N GLU A 49 -7.02 16.81 13.63
CA GLU A 49 -8.38 17.11 14.07
C GLU A 49 -8.75 18.58 13.85
N LYS A 50 -7.77 19.49 13.91
CA LYS A 50 -7.95 20.88 13.45
C LYS A 50 -7.97 20.98 11.93
N MET A 51 -7.19 20.16 11.22
CA MET A 51 -7.24 20.09 9.75
C MET A 51 -8.63 19.70 9.26
N ASP A 52 -9.27 18.71 9.88
CA ASP A 52 -10.61 18.21 9.50
C ASP A 52 -11.72 19.25 9.61
N LYS A 53 -11.52 20.29 10.44
CA LYS A 53 -12.49 21.38 10.62
C LYS A 53 -12.37 22.47 9.56
N LYS A 54 -11.34 22.43 8.72
CA LYS A 54 -11.13 23.38 7.62
C LYS A 54 -12.04 23.08 6.44
N SER A 55 -12.30 24.08 5.61
CA SER A 55 -12.98 23.86 4.34
C SER A 55 -12.15 22.98 3.40
N HIS A 56 -12.80 22.39 2.39
CA HIS A 56 -12.13 21.62 1.35
C HIS A 56 -11.00 22.44 0.70
N ASP A 57 -11.28 23.68 0.27
CA ASP A 57 -10.30 24.57 -0.37
C ASP A 57 -9.11 24.86 0.55
N GLU A 58 -9.34 25.06 1.86
CA GLU A 58 -8.27 25.30 2.83
C GLU A 58 -7.38 24.07 3.03
N GLN A 59 -7.96 22.87 3.04
CA GLN A 59 -7.20 21.62 3.11
C GLN A 59 -6.40 21.41 1.82
N TRP A 60 -7.02 21.66 0.66
CA TRP A 60 -6.39 21.55 -0.65
C TRP A 60 -5.19 22.50 -0.80
N ASP A 61 -5.37 23.76 -0.39
CA ASP A 61 -4.31 24.77 -0.33
C ASP A 61 -3.15 24.34 0.57
N PHE A 62 -3.47 23.75 1.73
CA PHE A 62 -2.47 23.25 2.66
C PHE A 62 -1.62 22.14 2.01
N PHE A 63 -2.26 21.21 1.30
CA PHE A 63 -1.55 20.12 0.63
C PHE A 63 -0.66 20.61 -0.49
N PHE A 64 -1.16 21.44 -1.40
CA PHE A 64 -0.34 21.96 -2.50
C PHE A 64 0.83 22.81 -2.02
N LYS A 65 0.65 23.61 -0.96
CA LYS A 65 1.77 24.38 -0.37
C LYS A 65 2.83 23.47 0.24
N ASN A 66 2.47 22.26 0.66
CA ASN A 66 3.37 21.31 1.32
C ASN A 66 3.68 20.06 0.47
N GLU A 67 3.34 20.04 -0.81
CA GLU A 67 3.48 18.89 -1.72
C GLU A 67 4.85 18.21 -1.62
N LYS A 68 5.91 19.01 -1.67
CA LYS A 68 7.30 18.53 -1.61
C LYS A 68 7.67 17.83 -0.30
N ASN A 69 6.89 18.07 0.76
CA ASN A 69 7.10 17.51 2.08
C ASN A 69 6.06 16.44 2.43
N ALA A 70 5.04 16.22 1.61
CA ALA A 70 4.05 15.18 1.82
C ALA A 70 4.70 13.81 1.60
N GLU A 71 4.58 12.94 2.60
CA GLU A 71 5.13 11.59 2.60
C GLU A 71 4.05 10.57 2.98
N ASN A 72 4.15 9.40 2.37
CA ASN A 72 3.33 8.24 2.74
C ASN A 72 4.21 7.23 3.47
N TYR A 73 3.66 6.62 4.52
CA TYR A 73 4.38 5.76 5.44
C TYR A 73 3.73 4.38 5.51
N LEU A 74 4.55 3.36 5.72
CA LEU A 74 4.12 2.09 6.30
C LEU A 74 4.33 2.22 7.81
N VAL A 75 3.28 1.97 8.59
CA VAL A 75 3.32 2.09 10.06
C VAL A 75 2.90 0.79 10.74
N ASP A 76 3.46 0.54 11.91
CA ASP A 76 3.03 -0.52 12.81
C ASP A 76 1.93 0.00 13.75
N LEU A 77 0.75 -0.63 13.74
CA LEU A 77 -0.40 -0.18 14.54
C LEU A 77 -0.27 -0.52 16.03
N LYS A 78 0.60 -1.46 16.40
CA LYS A 78 0.81 -1.84 17.80
C LYS A 78 1.74 -0.85 18.50
N THR A 79 2.80 -0.42 17.82
CA THR A 79 3.78 0.54 18.37
C THR A 79 3.54 1.98 17.95
N MET A 80 2.69 2.20 16.94
CA MET A 80 2.46 3.51 16.30
C MET A 80 3.76 4.12 15.76
N GLN A 81 4.67 3.28 15.26
CA GLN A 81 5.94 3.71 14.69
C GLN A 81 5.89 3.66 13.16
N ILE A 82 6.57 4.63 12.54
CA ILE A 82 6.88 4.60 11.11
C ILE A 82 7.94 3.52 10.88
N LEU A 83 7.60 2.54 10.04
CA LEU A 83 8.50 1.46 9.64
C LEU A 83 9.31 1.81 8.39
N ALA A 84 8.67 2.48 7.43
CA ALA A 84 9.31 2.92 6.20
C ALA A 84 8.55 4.08 5.53
N VAL A 85 9.27 4.84 4.72
CA VAL A 85 8.69 5.79 3.77
C VAL A 85 8.39 5.05 2.47
N VAL A 86 7.12 5.11 2.04
CA VAL A 86 6.60 4.46 0.82
C VAL A 86 6.80 5.36 -0.40
N ARG A 87 6.57 6.67 -0.22
CA ARG A 87 6.73 7.72 -1.22
C ARG A 87 7.24 8.99 -0.55
N GLU A 88 8.24 9.59 -1.16
CA GLU A 88 8.77 10.90 -0.78
C GLU A 88 8.34 11.93 -1.82
N GLY A 89 7.87 13.10 -1.35
CA GLY A 89 7.61 14.35 -2.07
C GLY A 89 7.56 14.30 -3.60
N SER A 90 6.34 14.28 -4.16
CA SER A 90 6.01 14.54 -5.57
C SER A 90 4.48 14.66 -5.74
N GLU A 91 4.00 14.95 -6.95
CA GLU A 91 2.57 14.91 -7.29
C GLU A 91 1.92 13.55 -6.92
N ASP A 92 2.71 12.46 -6.94
CA ASP A 92 2.26 11.12 -6.55
C ASP A 92 2.16 10.93 -5.03
N SER A 93 2.97 11.63 -4.22
CA SER A 93 2.85 11.54 -2.75
C SER A 93 1.58 12.24 -2.23
N LEU A 94 1.11 13.24 -2.97
CA LEU A 94 -0.19 13.87 -2.75
C LEU A 94 -1.37 12.93 -3.02
N GLN A 95 -1.28 11.97 -3.94
CA GLN A 95 -2.40 11.08 -4.26
C GLN A 95 -2.83 10.22 -3.06
N GLY A 96 -1.87 9.71 -2.28
CA GLY A 96 -2.16 8.97 -1.05
C GLY A 96 -2.77 9.85 0.05
N THR A 97 -2.26 11.08 0.17
CA THR A 97 -2.70 12.07 1.17
C THR A 97 -4.09 12.63 0.84
N ILE A 98 -4.34 13.01 -0.41
CA ILE A 98 -5.58 13.64 -0.91
C ILE A 98 -6.73 12.62 -1.04
N ALA A 99 -6.42 11.34 -1.28
CA ALA A 99 -7.43 10.28 -1.36
C ALA A 99 -8.28 10.16 -0.08
N GLU A 100 -7.72 10.46 1.09
CA GLU A 100 -8.46 10.42 2.37
C GLU A 100 -9.38 11.64 2.56
N PHE A 101 -9.04 12.80 1.98
CA PHE A 101 -9.80 14.05 2.20
C PHE A 101 -10.89 14.32 1.18
N SER A 102 -10.76 13.77 -0.03
CA SER A 102 -11.57 14.21 -1.14
C SER A 102 -12.86 13.40 -1.33
N GLU A 103 -12.96 12.16 -0.81
CA GLU A 103 -13.94 11.14 -1.27
C GLU A 103 -13.97 10.96 -2.82
N MET A 104 -13.12 11.68 -3.58
CA MET A 104 -13.22 11.89 -5.02
C MET A 104 -12.35 10.92 -5.81
N ILE A 105 -11.41 10.24 -5.17
CA ILE A 105 -10.51 9.31 -5.85
C ILE A 105 -10.84 7.90 -5.38
N ASN A 106 -11.51 7.16 -6.26
CA ASN A 106 -11.76 5.73 -6.13
C ASN A 106 -10.45 5.03 -5.74
N THR A 107 -10.36 4.53 -4.50
CA THR A 107 -9.15 4.33 -3.70
C THR A 107 -8.31 3.10 -4.08
N ASN A 108 -8.25 2.74 -5.36
CA ASN A 108 -7.49 1.58 -5.85
C ASN A 108 -5.96 1.73 -5.75
N HIS A 109 -5.48 2.89 -5.30
CA HIS A 109 -4.07 3.27 -5.26
C HIS A 109 -3.35 2.87 -3.97
N ASN A 110 -4.09 2.80 -2.87
CA ASN A 110 -3.55 2.48 -1.55
C ASN A 110 -4.09 1.11 -1.18
N ASP A 111 -3.27 0.07 -1.20
CA ASP A 111 -3.70 -1.24 -0.74
C ASP A 111 -2.54 -1.94 -0.04
N LEU A 112 -2.80 -2.41 1.18
CA LEU A 112 -1.86 -3.23 1.91
C LEU A 112 -2.22 -4.69 1.74
N ARG A 113 -1.31 -5.40 1.08
CA ARG A 113 -1.41 -6.83 0.88
C ARG A 113 -0.18 -7.47 1.49
N LEU A 114 -0.43 -8.25 2.54
CA LEU A 114 0.62 -8.94 3.28
C LEU A 114 0.53 -10.44 3.01
N VAL A 115 1.66 -11.00 2.59
CA VAL A 115 1.85 -12.44 2.37
C VAL A 115 3.11 -12.87 3.10
N TYR A 116 3.02 -13.91 3.94
CA TYR A 116 4.16 -14.42 4.68
C TYR A 116 4.85 -15.56 3.93
N ASP A 117 6.18 -15.51 3.84
CA ASP A 117 6.97 -16.69 3.51
C ASP A 117 7.11 -17.58 4.74
N GLU A 118 6.41 -18.72 4.71
CA GLU A 118 6.34 -19.68 5.82
C GLU A 118 7.71 -20.21 6.25
N ASN A 119 8.69 -20.26 5.34
CA ASN A 119 10.01 -20.81 5.64
C ASN A 119 10.92 -19.84 6.39
N SER A 120 10.80 -18.54 6.10
CA SER A 120 11.69 -17.51 6.65
C SER A 120 11.03 -16.65 7.72
N LYS A 121 9.70 -16.78 7.91
CA LYS A 121 8.85 -15.87 8.69
C LYS A 121 8.95 -14.42 8.23
N ILE A 122 9.42 -14.18 7.00
CA ILE A 122 9.49 -12.85 6.43
C ILE A 122 8.13 -12.54 5.80
N GLY A 123 7.49 -11.46 6.27
CA GLY A 123 6.29 -10.91 5.67
C GLY A 123 6.66 -10.07 4.46
N VAL A 124 6.09 -10.34 3.30
CA VAL A 124 6.22 -9.48 2.12
C VAL A 124 4.92 -8.70 1.98
N THR A 125 5.01 -7.37 2.06
CA THR A 125 3.86 -6.49 1.87
C THR A 125 4.02 -5.57 0.67
N ALA A 126 2.90 -5.32 -0.01
CA ALA A 126 2.76 -4.24 -0.97
C ALA A 126 2.26 -2.98 -0.27
N GLY A 127 2.78 -1.82 -0.65
CA GLY A 127 2.40 -0.52 -0.08
C GLY A 127 1.59 0.38 -1.01
N TYR A 128 1.64 0.17 -2.31
CA TYR A 128 0.99 1.05 -3.28
C TYR A 128 0.72 0.33 -4.60
N ALA A 129 -0.45 0.63 -5.18
CA ALA A 129 -0.89 0.18 -6.47
C ALA A 129 -0.87 1.36 -7.47
N LYS A 130 -0.28 1.18 -8.67
CA LYS A 130 -0.47 2.14 -9.78
C LYS A 130 -1.97 2.31 -10.10
N TRP A 131 -2.36 3.31 -10.90
CA TRP A 131 -3.74 3.59 -11.39
C TRP A 131 -4.54 2.34 -11.85
N PHE A 132 -3.87 1.23 -12.15
CA PHE A 132 -4.48 -0.03 -12.58
C PHE A 132 -4.10 -1.26 -11.73
N GLY A 133 -3.65 -1.09 -10.48
CA GLY A 133 -3.42 -2.21 -9.56
C GLY A 133 -1.97 -2.72 -9.48
N GLY A 134 -1.01 -2.05 -10.13
CA GLY A 134 0.38 -2.53 -10.26
C GLY A 134 1.21 -2.48 -8.97
N LEU A 135 2.02 -3.50 -8.66
CA LEU A 135 2.89 -3.52 -7.47
C LEU A 135 4.11 -2.61 -7.61
N GLU A 136 4.01 -1.40 -7.06
CA GLU A 136 5.06 -0.40 -7.25
C GLU A 136 6.07 -0.34 -6.10
N THR A 137 5.65 -0.65 -4.88
CA THR A 137 6.51 -0.67 -3.69
C THR A 137 6.29 -1.97 -2.92
N ILE A 138 7.39 -2.63 -2.56
CA ILE A 138 7.39 -3.92 -1.86
C ILE A 138 8.33 -3.82 -0.65
N PHE A 139 7.87 -4.31 0.50
CA PHE A 139 8.66 -4.39 1.72
C PHE A 139 8.80 -5.83 2.18
N ALA A 140 9.99 -6.16 2.69
CA ALA A 140 10.26 -7.36 3.44
C ALA A 140 10.30 -7.00 4.93
N LEU A 141 9.47 -7.67 5.71
CA LEU A 141 9.25 -7.44 7.12
C LEU A 141 9.69 -8.65 7.92
N LYS A 142 10.34 -8.42 9.05
CA LYS A 142 10.68 -9.48 10.00
C LYS A 142 10.30 -9.04 11.40
N GLU A 143 9.67 -9.93 12.15
CA GLU A 143 9.41 -9.70 13.56
C GLU A 143 10.71 -9.85 14.36
N ASN A 144 11.05 -8.84 15.16
CA ASN A 144 12.21 -8.84 16.03
C ASN A 144 11.94 -9.62 17.33
N ALA A 145 12.96 -9.74 18.19
CA ALA A 145 12.86 -10.49 19.46
C ALA A 145 11.79 -9.94 20.44
N TYR A 146 11.31 -8.72 20.23
CA TYR A 146 10.31 -8.05 21.07
C TYR A 146 8.89 -8.11 20.47
N GLY A 147 8.70 -8.81 19.36
CA GLY A 147 7.41 -8.91 18.69
C GLY A 147 7.01 -7.61 17.97
N GLN A 148 7.99 -6.90 17.40
CA GLN A 148 7.80 -5.70 16.59
C GLN A 148 8.24 -5.96 15.15
N ASN A 149 7.52 -5.42 14.18
CA ASN A 149 7.89 -5.52 12.78
C ASN A 149 9.05 -4.59 12.45
N GLU A 150 10.03 -5.10 11.70
CA GLU A 150 11.13 -4.31 11.14
C GLU A 150 11.19 -4.51 9.63
N VAL A 151 11.41 -3.42 8.89
CA VAL A 151 11.68 -3.48 7.45
C VAL A 151 13.13 -3.88 7.26
N ILE A 152 13.35 -5.08 6.73
CA ILE A 152 14.68 -5.65 6.47
C ILE A 152 15.10 -5.52 5.00
N GLY A 153 14.20 -5.03 4.15
CA GLY A 153 14.46 -4.74 2.75
C GLY A 153 13.27 -4.07 2.09
N SER A 154 13.54 -3.23 1.10
CA SER A 154 12.53 -2.57 0.30
C SER A 154 12.94 -2.52 -1.16
N CYS A 155 11.93 -2.54 -2.02
CA CYS A 155 12.02 -2.09 -3.39
C CYS A 155 11.06 -0.92 -3.51
N ASN A 156 11.61 0.26 -3.76
CA ASN A 156 10.86 1.50 -3.87
C ASN A 156 10.84 1.90 -5.34
N GLN A 157 9.63 1.92 -5.92
CA GLN A 157 9.37 2.25 -7.33
C GLN A 157 9.81 1.15 -8.31
N ASP A 158 8.99 0.96 -9.34
CA ASP A 158 9.28 0.10 -10.50
C ASP A 158 9.65 -1.37 -10.19
N CYS A 159 9.25 -1.88 -9.02
CA CYS A 159 9.49 -3.28 -8.63
C CYS A 159 8.85 -4.28 -9.59
N GLU A 160 7.69 -3.90 -10.12
CA GLU A 160 7.02 -4.62 -11.18
C GLU A 160 7.94 -4.87 -12.39
N ASN A 161 8.55 -3.84 -12.95
CA ASN A 161 9.34 -3.97 -14.17
C ASN A 161 10.73 -4.55 -13.94
N THR A 162 11.28 -4.36 -12.74
CA THR A 162 12.64 -4.82 -12.41
C THR A 162 12.69 -6.25 -11.88
N ILE A 163 11.63 -6.73 -11.22
CA ILE A 163 11.61 -8.04 -10.54
C ILE A 163 10.50 -8.93 -11.10
N ILE A 164 9.27 -8.42 -11.18
CA ILE A 164 8.08 -9.25 -11.38
C ILE A 164 7.87 -9.59 -12.86
N MET A 165 7.86 -8.59 -13.76
CA MET A 165 7.65 -8.79 -15.19
C MET A 165 8.72 -9.65 -15.86
N PRO A 166 10.02 -9.47 -15.57
CA PRO A 166 11.04 -10.37 -16.08
C PRO A 166 10.80 -11.82 -15.63
N ALA A 167 10.43 -12.04 -14.36
CA ALA A 167 10.14 -13.37 -13.85
C ALA A 167 8.88 -13.99 -14.48
N MET A 168 7.84 -13.19 -14.74
CA MET A 168 6.61 -13.65 -15.40
C MET A 168 6.88 -14.00 -16.87
N LYS A 169 7.56 -13.12 -17.62
CA LYS A 169 7.92 -13.36 -19.03
C LYS A 169 8.81 -14.58 -19.19
N ALA A 170 9.68 -14.88 -18.22
CA ALA A 170 10.49 -16.10 -18.22
C ALA A 170 9.66 -17.40 -18.17
N GLN A 171 8.39 -17.35 -17.73
CA GLN A 171 7.45 -18.47 -17.74
C GLN A 171 6.47 -18.45 -18.91
N MET A 172 6.55 -17.44 -19.78
CA MET A 172 5.72 -17.31 -20.98
C MET A 172 6.43 -17.88 -22.21
N THR A 173 5.66 -18.37 -23.19
CA THR A 173 6.22 -18.72 -24.50
C THR A 173 6.51 -17.45 -25.31
N LYS A 174 7.35 -17.57 -26.35
CA LYS A 174 7.65 -16.45 -27.25
C LYS A 174 6.38 -15.90 -27.92
N GLU A 175 5.44 -16.77 -28.24
CA GLU A 175 4.15 -16.41 -28.85
C GLU A 175 3.28 -15.64 -27.87
N GLN A 176 3.24 -16.04 -26.60
CA GLN A 176 2.49 -15.32 -25.57
C GLN A 176 3.08 -13.93 -25.31
N ILE A 177 4.41 -13.81 -25.25
CA ILE A 177 5.10 -12.52 -25.11
C ILE A 177 4.75 -11.62 -26.29
N LYS A 178 4.86 -12.13 -27.52
CA LYS A 178 4.52 -11.38 -28.73
C LYS A 178 3.04 -10.94 -28.74
N ASP A 179 2.12 -11.82 -28.36
CA ASP A 179 0.69 -11.51 -28.23
C ASP A 179 0.45 -10.39 -27.20
N PHE A 180 1.10 -10.47 -26.04
CA PHE A 180 1.02 -9.42 -25.02
C PHE A 180 1.62 -8.08 -25.49
N GLU A 181 2.75 -8.10 -26.18
CA GLU A 181 3.43 -6.88 -26.65
C GLU A 181 2.80 -6.28 -27.92
N SER A 182 1.74 -6.89 -28.46
CA SER A 182 1.06 -6.43 -29.68
C SER A 182 0.07 -5.28 -29.47
N TYR A 183 -0.24 -4.91 -28.22
CA TYR A 183 -1.18 -3.85 -27.90
C TYR A 183 -0.52 -2.73 -27.08
N ASP A 184 -1.14 -1.54 -27.12
CA ASP A 184 -0.53 -0.29 -26.66
C ASP A 184 -0.63 -0.09 -25.14
N ALA A 185 -1.76 -0.46 -24.54
CA ALA A 185 -2.00 -0.24 -23.11
C ALA A 185 -1.72 -1.53 -22.33
N GLN A 186 -0.70 -1.52 -21.48
CA GLN A 186 -0.31 -2.65 -20.65
C GLN A 186 -0.61 -2.37 -19.18
N ASN A 187 -1.37 -3.24 -18.54
CA ASN A 187 -1.76 -3.14 -17.13
C ASN A 187 -1.42 -4.42 -16.39
N SER A 188 -1.30 -4.31 -15.07
CA SER A 188 -1.08 -5.45 -14.19
C SER A 188 -1.93 -5.34 -12.92
N PHE A 189 -2.50 -6.48 -12.54
CA PHE A 189 -3.36 -6.63 -11.39
C PHE A 189 -2.80 -7.73 -10.51
N TYR A 190 -2.78 -7.46 -9.22
CA TYR A 190 -2.28 -8.38 -8.22
C TYR A 190 -3.44 -8.79 -7.33
N GLU A 191 -3.45 -10.04 -6.88
CA GLU A 191 -4.47 -10.67 -6.03
C GLU A 191 -3.76 -11.59 -5.04
N VAL A 192 -4.11 -11.53 -3.75
CA VAL A 192 -3.66 -12.57 -2.82
C VAL A 192 -4.62 -13.75 -2.95
N THR A 193 -4.08 -14.94 -3.18
CA THR A 193 -4.85 -16.18 -3.29
C THR A 193 -4.26 -17.28 -2.42
N THR A 194 -5.06 -18.27 -2.07
CA THR A 194 -4.66 -19.38 -1.19
C THR A 194 -4.95 -20.70 -1.89
N ASP A 195 -3.94 -21.56 -1.97
CA ASP A 195 -4.16 -22.93 -2.40
C ASP A 195 -4.99 -23.65 -1.33
N LYS A 196 -6.21 -24.02 -1.70
CA LYS A 196 -7.16 -24.71 -0.81
C LYS A 196 -6.66 -26.04 -0.28
N LYS A 197 -5.72 -26.70 -0.97
CA LYS A 197 -5.19 -28.01 -0.54
C LYS A 197 -4.05 -27.89 0.45
N THR A 198 -3.13 -26.96 0.20
CA THR A 198 -1.91 -26.80 1.01
C THR A 198 -2.01 -25.69 2.04
N GLY A 199 -3.00 -24.80 1.93
CA GLY A 199 -3.10 -23.58 2.73
C GLY A 199 -2.12 -22.48 2.31
N ARG A 200 -1.24 -22.77 1.35
CA ARG A 200 -0.17 -21.86 0.95
C ARG A 200 -0.72 -20.63 0.23
N ILE A 201 -0.21 -19.47 0.61
CA ILE A 201 -0.60 -18.17 0.05
C ILE A 201 0.31 -17.81 -1.13
N PHE A 202 -0.28 -17.29 -2.20
CA PHE A 202 0.39 -16.84 -3.41
C PHE A 202 -0.11 -15.46 -3.83
N TRP A 203 0.69 -14.79 -4.65
CA TRP A 203 0.24 -13.66 -5.44
C TRP A 203 -0.24 -14.17 -6.79
N LYS A 204 -1.53 -14.05 -7.10
CA LYS A 204 -2.00 -14.17 -8.48
C LYS A 204 -1.73 -12.83 -9.16
N VAL A 205 -0.88 -12.86 -10.18
CA VAL A 205 -0.57 -11.70 -11.02
C VAL A 205 -1.27 -11.90 -12.35
N THR A 206 -1.98 -10.87 -12.79
CA THR A 206 -2.67 -10.82 -14.08
C THR A 206 -2.13 -9.65 -14.86
N ILE A 207 -1.65 -9.86 -16.07
CA ILE A 207 -1.26 -8.80 -17.00
C ILE A 207 -2.31 -8.71 -18.11
N THR A 208 -2.69 -7.50 -18.48
CA THR A 208 -3.56 -7.25 -19.64
C THR A 208 -2.84 -6.34 -20.62
N SER A 209 -3.10 -6.56 -21.91
CA SER A 209 -2.64 -5.71 -22.98
C SER A 209 -3.81 -5.44 -23.91
N GLU A 210 -4.17 -4.19 -24.10
CA GLU A 210 -5.44 -3.77 -24.71
C GLU A 210 -5.23 -2.61 -25.69
N THR A 211 -6.04 -2.54 -26.75
CA THR A 211 -6.12 -1.35 -27.60
C THR A 211 -7.20 -0.42 -27.05
N PRO A 212 -6.87 0.84 -26.68
CA PRO A 212 -7.84 1.79 -26.14
C PRO A 212 -9.09 1.92 -27.04
N LYS A 213 -10.28 1.92 -26.41
CA LYS A 213 -11.58 2.04 -27.09
C LYS A 213 -11.91 0.89 -28.05
N SER A 214 -11.36 -0.30 -27.82
CA SER A 214 -11.70 -1.51 -28.57
C SER A 214 -11.84 -2.72 -27.63
N ASP A 215 -12.58 -3.74 -28.08
CA ASP A 215 -12.68 -5.02 -27.36
C ASP A 215 -11.49 -5.95 -27.63
N LYS A 216 -10.44 -5.44 -28.29
CA LYS A 216 -9.25 -6.22 -28.60
C LYS A 216 -8.25 -6.10 -27.47
N GLY A 217 -7.89 -7.25 -26.92
CA GLY A 217 -6.83 -7.36 -25.94
C GLY A 217 -6.53 -8.80 -25.62
N THR A 218 -5.51 -8.98 -24.80
CA THR A 218 -5.10 -10.28 -24.27
C THR A 218 -4.81 -10.16 -22.79
N SER A 219 -5.02 -11.24 -22.08
CA SER A 219 -4.78 -11.29 -20.64
C SER A 219 -4.12 -12.60 -20.26
N TYR A 220 -3.12 -12.53 -19.39
CA TYR A 220 -2.36 -13.66 -18.89
C TYR A 220 -2.30 -13.61 -17.37
N SER A 221 -2.43 -14.76 -16.71
CA SER A 221 -2.27 -14.86 -15.26
C SER A 221 -1.27 -15.94 -14.87
N GLY A 222 -0.55 -15.69 -13.78
CA GLY A 222 0.34 -16.65 -13.14
C GLY A 222 0.29 -16.54 -11.62
N LEU A 223 0.55 -17.65 -10.93
CA LEU A 223 0.78 -17.63 -9.48
C LEU A 223 2.26 -17.38 -9.21
N MET A 224 2.53 -16.33 -8.44
CA MET A 224 3.85 -15.89 -8.03
C MET A 224 4.06 -16.20 -6.55
N THR A 225 5.22 -16.77 -6.25
CA THR A 225 5.84 -16.68 -4.92
C THR A 225 6.87 -15.55 -4.96
N LEU A 226 6.81 -14.64 -4.00
CA LEU A 226 7.75 -13.55 -3.86
C LEU A 226 8.48 -13.74 -2.52
N THR A 227 9.80 -13.93 -2.56
CA THR A 227 10.63 -14.13 -1.37
C THR A 227 11.68 -13.03 -1.22
N PHE A 228 12.25 -12.90 -0.02
CA PHE A 228 13.37 -12.01 0.26
C PHE A 228 14.52 -12.82 0.84
N GLU A 229 15.57 -13.02 0.04
CA GLU A 229 16.69 -13.91 0.35
C GLU A 229 18.00 -13.20 0.00
N GLY A 230 18.99 -13.27 0.89
CA GLY A 230 20.31 -12.65 0.64
C GLY A 230 20.25 -11.14 0.39
N GLY A 231 19.29 -10.44 0.99
CA GLY A 231 19.11 -9.00 0.84
C GLY A 231 18.41 -8.57 -0.47
N LYS A 232 17.83 -9.51 -1.23
CA LYS A 232 17.18 -9.23 -2.51
C LYS A 232 15.81 -9.89 -2.61
N PHE A 233 14.89 -9.21 -3.30
CA PHE A 233 13.62 -9.80 -3.69
C PHE A 233 13.80 -10.76 -4.85
N LYS A 234 13.05 -11.86 -4.82
CA LYS A 234 13.00 -12.85 -5.90
C LYS A 234 11.55 -13.23 -6.17
N ALA A 235 11.11 -12.99 -7.40
CA ALA A 235 9.82 -13.47 -7.89
C ALA A 235 10.02 -14.81 -8.62
N VAL A 236 9.20 -15.80 -8.29
CA VAL A 236 9.13 -17.08 -8.99
C VAL A 236 7.69 -17.35 -9.39
N PHE A 237 7.48 -17.55 -10.68
CA PHE A 237 6.17 -17.87 -11.24
C PHE A 237 6.02 -19.36 -11.47
N GLY A 238 4.82 -19.88 -11.21
CA GLY A 238 4.37 -21.13 -11.81
C GLY A 238 4.04 -20.94 -13.29
N LYS A 239 3.28 -21.88 -13.85
CA LYS A 239 2.81 -21.78 -15.25
C LYS A 239 1.97 -20.52 -15.46
N VAL A 240 2.31 -19.73 -16.46
CA VAL A 240 1.50 -18.60 -16.94
C VAL A 240 0.50 -19.10 -17.98
N VAL A 241 -0.78 -18.71 -17.82
CA VAL A 241 -1.88 -19.14 -18.67
C VAL A 241 -2.61 -17.94 -19.26
N LYS A 242 -3.12 -18.10 -20.49
CA LYS A 242 -4.01 -17.11 -21.10
C LYS A 242 -5.37 -17.17 -20.42
N ASN A 243 -5.90 -16.02 -20.04
CA ASN A 243 -7.24 -15.91 -19.48
C ASN A 243 -8.28 -16.01 -20.60
N LYS A 244 -9.45 -16.57 -20.28
CA LYS A 244 -10.60 -16.52 -21.18
C LYS A 244 -11.26 -15.15 -21.00
N ASN A 245 -11.38 -14.40 -22.10
CA ASN A 245 -12.23 -13.22 -22.17
C ASN A 245 -13.70 -13.63 -22.06
#